data_AF-A0A246QAG3-F1
#
_entry.id   AF-A0A246QAG3-F1
#
_cell.length_a   1.000
_cell.length_b   1.000
_cell.length_c   1.000
_cell.angle_alpha   90.00
_cell.angle_beta   90.00
_cell.angle_gamma   90.00
#
_symmetry.space_group_name_H-M   'P 1'
#
loop_
_entity.id
_entity.type
_entity.pdbx_description
1 polymer ?
#
loop_
_entity_poly.entity_id
_entity_poly.type
_entity_poly.pdbx_seq_one_letter_code
_entity_poly.pdbx_strand_id
1 'polypeptide(L)'
;MEHLRTHYTTLSHARADQLLYWRDRLSALVDLPVTRAGIAEGFAGTVDAWRVGDLAVSRSDADPMRQDRTIARISTDPLNYFVFHVLLEGEMRAECALGPRGRFEQRRPGIVAMDSNQISRLDRAKCRVLLMFVPRYLVQSVIPDGDALHGRLLEFDAPEAALIPAQLLALWRALPSMDTEQAYSAIRDCALLILAAFGRTSGFCGDVRVVQRTALFGHVRRYIETHLHAPQLTPEMVLEASEMSRPTLYRLFEHEGGLAAYIRGRRLRMAAATLSSQPGRPVSEVAYSLGFQSAAAFNHAFRRAFALSPREFRAAAEAEKVARAHRPRHWMAVFSNG
;
A
#
# COMPACT_ATOMS: atom_id res chain seq x y z
N MET A 1 21.32 -14.53 -7.19
CA MET A 1 20.41 -14.23 -6.05
C MET A 1 19.75 -15.54 -5.65
N GLU A 2 19.78 -15.91 -4.38
CA GLU A 2 19.13 -17.13 -3.90
C GLU A 2 17.63 -16.87 -3.75
N HIS A 3 16.78 -17.82 -4.19
CA HIS A 3 15.36 -17.77 -3.89
C HIS A 3 15.15 -18.38 -2.49
N LEU A 4 14.43 -17.67 -1.62
CA LEU A 4 14.34 -18.04 -0.22
C LEU A 4 12.91 -18.44 0.11
N ARG A 5 12.75 -19.66 0.63
CA ARG A 5 11.50 -20.15 1.18
C ARG A 5 11.51 -20.00 2.70
N THR A 6 10.42 -19.47 3.24
CA THR A 6 10.21 -19.40 4.69
C THR A 6 8.85 -19.95 5.08
N HIS A 7 8.81 -20.59 6.24
CA HIS A 7 7.60 -21.10 6.86
C HIS A 7 7.55 -20.66 8.32
N TYR A 8 6.42 -20.11 8.75
CA TYR A 8 6.14 -19.73 10.13
C TYR A 8 4.80 -20.32 10.56
N THR A 9 4.75 -20.88 11.77
CA THR A 9 3.53 -21.33 12.40
C THR A 9 3.51 -20.92 13.87
N THR A 10 2.37 -20.45 14.36
CA THR A 10 2.19 -20.20 15.80
C THR A 10 1.80 -21.47 16.55
N LEU A 11 1.38 -22.52 15.85
CA LEU A 11 0.87 -23.75 16.46
C LEU A 11 1.93 -24.52 17.24
N SER A 12 3.21 -24.26 16.99
CA SER A 12 4.33 -24.81 17.76
C SER A 12 4.64 -24.05 19.06
N HIS A 13 3.93 -22.95 19.34
CA HIS A 13 4.15 -22.11 20.52
C HIS A 13 3.02 -22.27 21.55
N ALA A 14 3.35 -22.04 22.82
CA ALA A 14 2.35 -21.98 23.89
C ALA A 14 1.34 -20.86 23.60
N ARG A 15 0.07 -21.09 23.96
CA ARG A 15 -1.08 -20.20 23.63
C ARG A 15 -0.81 -18.72 23.95
N ALA A 16 -0.19 -18.44 25.11
CA ALA A 16 0.13 -17.09 25.56
C ALA A 16 1.20 -16.38 24.69
N ASP A 17 2.04 -17.13 23.98
CA ASP A 17 3.13 -16.59 23.17
C ASP A 17 2.76 -16.45 21.69
N GLN A 18 1.69 -17.13 21.25
CA GLN A 18 1.30 -17.21 19.84
C GLN A 18 1.11 -15.84 19.18
N LEU A 19 0.29 -14.97 19.78
CA LEU A 19 0.01 -13.65 19.22
C LEU A 19 1.24 -12.72 19.26
N LEU A 20 2.07 -12.85 20.29
CA LEU A 20 3.31 -12.08 20.44
C LEU A 20 4.34 -12.48 19.37
N TYR A 21 4.50 -13.79 19.16
CA TYR A 21 5.35 -14.35 18.12
C TYR A 21 4.89 -13.91 16.73
N TRP A 22 3.59 -13.99 16.45
CA TRP A 22 3.02 -13.54 15.18
C TRP A 22 3.27 -12.05 14.92
N ARG A 23 3.02 -11.20 15.94
CA ARG A 23 3.30 -9.76 15.86
C ARG A 23 4.78 -9.51 15.54
N ASP A 24 5.68 -10.22 16.20
CA ASP A 24 7.13 -10.02 15.99
C ASP A 24 7.54 -10.38 14.55
N ARG A 25 7.06 -11.51 14.03
CA ARG A 25 7.33 -11.93 12.64
C ARG A 25 6.81 -10.95 11.60
N LEU A 26 5.62 -10.39 11.78
CA LEU A 26 5.05 -9.42 10.83
C LEU A 26 5.50 -7.97 11.08
N SER A 27 6.29 -7.73 12.13
CA SER A 27 6.63 -6.38 12.57
C SER A 27 7.40 -5.57 11.54
N ALA A 28 8.09 -6.16 10.58
CA ALA A 28 8.72 -5.38 9.52
C ALA A 28 7.72 -4.87 8.47
N LEU A 29 6.53 -5.46 8.38
CA LEU A 29 5.53 -5.17 7.34
C LEU A 29 4.39 -4.30 7.88
N VAL A 30 3.86 -4.62 9.06
CA VAL A 30 2.65 -4.00 9.62
C VAL A 30 2.69 -3.98 11.14
N ASP A 31 1.99 -3.01 11.74
CA ASP A 31 1.73 -3.02 13.18
C ASP A 31 0.57 -3.98 13.45
N LEU A 32 0.73 -4.89 14.41
CA LEU A 32 -0.37 -5.66 14.94
C LEU A 32 -0.66 -5.21 16.38
N PRO A 33 -1.74 -4.47 16.62
CA PRO A 33 -2.21 -4.17 17.97
C PRO A 33 -2.49 -5.47 18.72
N VAL A 34 -1.86 -5.63 19.89
CA VAL A 34 -2.06 -6.81 20.75
C VAL A 34 -2.82 -6.41 22.00
N THR A 35 -3.85 -7.17 22.34
CA THR A 35 -4.64 -6.97 23.56
C THR A 35 -4.42 -8.12 24.54
N ARG A 36 -4.63 -7.87 25.84
CA ARG A 36 -4.58 -8.93 26.86
C ARG A 36 -5.59 -10.05 26.60
N ALA A 37 -6.79 -9.68 26.12
CA ALA A 37 -7.81 -10.64 25.72
C ALA A 37 -7.33 -11.53 24.57
N GLY A 38 -6.74 -10.95 23.52
CA GLY A 38 -6.19 -11.72 22.39
C GLY A 38 -5.05 -12.66 22.79
N ILE A 39 -4.21 -12.27 23.75
CA ILE A 39 -3.18 -13.19 24.30
C ILE A 39 -3.83 -14.38 25.02
N ALA A 40 -4.88 -14.16 25.80
CA ALA A 40 -5.58 -15.23 26.52
C ALA A 40 -6.37 -16.15 25.57
N GLU A 41 -6.94 -15.60 24.50
CA GLU A 41 -7.64 -16.35 23.44
C GLU A 41 -6.70 -17.20 22.58
N GLY A 42 -5.40 -16.89 22.57
CA GLY A 42 -4.44 -17.52 21.67
C GLY A 42 -4.59 -17.03 20.24
N PHE A 43 -3.74 -17.54 19.37
CA PHE A 43 -3.73 -17.12 17.97
C PHE A 43 -3.18 -18.23 17.07
N ALA A 44 -4.02 -18.83 16.24
CA ALA A 44 -3.57 -19.76 15.20
C ALA A 44 -3.23 -19.01 13.92
N GLY A 45 -1.99 -19.15 13.45
CA GLY A 45 -1.52 -18.51 12.23
C GLY A 45 -0.41 -19.32 11.57
N THR A 46 -0.50 -19.44 10.26
CA THR A 46 0.53 -20.03 9.41
C THR A 46 0.84 -19.08 8.26
N VAL A 47 2.12 -18.94 7.94
CA VAL A 47 2.62 -18.23 6.77
C VAL A 47 3.64 -19.10 6.08
N ASP A 48 3.45 -19.30 4.79
CA ASP A 48 4.50 -19.71 3.89
C ASP A 48 4.82 -18.54 2.96
N ALA A 49 6.07 -18.40 2.56
CA ALA A 49 6.45 -17.37 1.60
C ALA A 49 7.65 -17.77 0.75
N TRP A 50 7.67 -17.22 -0.45
CA TRP A 50 8.77 -17.29 -1.41
C TRP A 50 9.20 -15.88 -1.74
N ARG A 51 10.50 -15.61 -1.62
CA ARG A 51 11.10 -14.35 -2.05
C ARG A 51 12.12 -14.62 -3.15
N VAL A 52 12.02 -13.87 -4.25
CA VAL A 52 12.95 -13.96 -5.37
C VAL A 52 13.28 -12.55 -5.83
N GLY A 53 14.53 -12.13 -5.62
CA GLY A 53 14.95 -10.75 -5.87
C GLY A 53 14.13 -9.77 -5.03
N ASP A 54 13.43 -8.86 -5.71
CA ASP A 54 12.55 -7.84 -5.16
C ASP A 54 11.06 -8.21 -5.21
N LEU A 55 10.72 -9.41 -5.66
CA LEU A 55 9.35 -9.92 -5.64
C LEU A 55 9.18 -10.91 -4.49
N ALA A 56 7.97 -10.97 -3.93
CA ALA A 56 7.61 -12.03 -3.00
C ALA A 56 6.15 -12.45 -3.17
N VAL A 57 5.90 -13.73 -2.93
CA VAL A 57 4.56 -14.30 -2.82
C VAL A 57 4.44 -15.04 -1.51
N SER A 58 3.31 -14.91 -0.83
CA SER A 58 3.06 -15.58 0.44
C SER A 58 1.66 -16.15 0.50
N ARG A 59 1.51 -17.26 1.19
CA ARG A 59 0.23 -17.84 1.59
C ARG A 59 0.09 -17.72 3.09
N SER A 60 -1.04 -17.21 3.54
CA SER A 60 -1.33 -17.05 4.96
C SER A 60 -2.73 -17.56 5.30
N ASP A 61 -2.81 -18.39 6.34
CA ASP A 61 -4.04 -18.83 6.99
C ASP A 61 -3.93 -18.44 8.46
N ALA A 62 -4.78 -17.54 8.92
CA ALA A 62 -4.66 -16.98 10.26
C ALA A 62 -6.01 -16.58 10.86
N ASP A 63 -6.08 -16.66 12.18
CA ASP A 63 -7.18 -16.18 13.00
C ASP A 63 -7.37 -14.65 12.86
N PRO A 64 -8.51 -14.11 13.33
CA PRO A 64 -8.83 -12.70 13.17
C PRO A 64 -7.73 -11.77 13.71
N MET A 65 -7.37 -10.76 12.94
CA MET A 65 -6.35 -9.79 13.33
C MET A 65 -6.60 -8.41 12.75
N ARG A 66 -6.05 -7.39 13.42
CA ARG A 66 -5.90 -6.05 12.87
C ARG A 66 -4.46 -5.82 12.44
N GLN A 67 -4.29 -5.26 11.25
CA GLN A 67 -3.01 -4.82 10.72
C GLN A 67 -3.09 -3.32 10.46
N ASP A 68 -2.24 -2.54 11.13
CA ASP A 68 -2.16 -1.10 10.96
C ASP A 68 -0.88 -0.74 10.19
N ARG A 69 -1.04 0.10 9.17
CA ARG A 69 0.05 0.77 8.47
C ARG A 69 0.07 2.21 8.94
N THR A 70 0.77 2.46 10.04
CA THR A 70 0.80 3.78 10.66
C THR A 70 1.76 4.72 9.95
N ILE A 71 1.53 6.01 10.15
CA ILE A 71 2.45 7.08 9.77
C ILE A 71 3.88 6.82 10.27
N ALA A 72 3.98 6.49 11.56
CA ALA A 72 5.25 6.40 12.24
C ALA A 72 6.11 5.34 11.55
N ARG A 73 5.47 4.21 11.21
CA ARG A 73 6.05 3.16 10.38
C ARG A 73 6.39 3.66 8.98
N ILE A 74 5.43 4.13 8.18
CA ILE A 74 5.66 4.57 6.78
C ILE A 74 6.85 5.52 6.67
N SER A 75 6.96 6.45 7.61
CA SER A 75 7.93 7.53 7.52
C SER A 75 9.37 7.13 7.80
N THR A 76 9.57 5.93 8.36
CA THR A 76 10.90 5.36 8.58
C THR A 76 11.17 4.22 7.62
N ASP A 77 10.12 3.56 7.13
CA ASP A 77 10.16 2.29 6.43
C ASP A 77 10.74 2.39 5.01
N PRO A 78 11.80 1.63 4.68
CA PRO A 78 12.29 1.54 3.30
C PRO A 78 11.35 0.76 2.36
N LEU A 79 10.28 0.13 2.86
CA LEU A 79 9.32 -0.62 2.05
C LEU A 79 8.62 0.26 1.03
N ASN A 80 8.91 0.01 -0.24
CA ASN A 80 8.30 0.71 -1.37
C ASN A 80 7.56 -0.28 -2.30
N TYR A 81 6.51 -0.90 -1.78
CA TYR A 81 5.80 -2.00 -2.42
C TYR A 81 4.28 -1.75 -2.43
N PHE A 82 3.62 -2.43 -3.36
CA PHE A 82 2.20 -2.72 -3.25
C PHE A 82 2.05 -4.16 -2.76
N VAL A 83 1.14 -4.36 -1.82
CA VAL A 83 0.71 -5.69 -1.40
C VAL A 83 -0.66 -5.94 -2.00
N PHE A 84 -0.75 -6.95 -2.86
CA PHE A 84 -2.03 -7.40 -3.41
C PHE A 84 -2.55 -8.54 -2.55
N HIS A 85 -3.64 -8.28 -1.84
CA HIS A 85 -4.32 -9.24 -0.98
C HIS A 85 -5.36 -10.00 -1.79
N VAL A 86 -5.03 -11.21 -2.21
CA VAL A 86 -5.91 -12.11 -2.94
C VAL A 86 -6.66 -12.97 -1.92
N LEU A 87 -7.90 -12.58 -1.64
CA LEU A 87 -8.76 -13.28 -0.69
C LEU A 87 -9.33 -14.56 -1.33
N LEU A 88 -9.02 -15.71 -0.72
CA LEU A 88 -9.57 -17.00 -1.15
C LEU A 88 -10.80 -17.38 -0.33
N GLU A 89 -10.72 -17.23 0.99
CA GLU A 89 -11.79 -17.54 1.94
C GLU A 89 -11.79 -16.53 3.09
N GLY A 90 -12.97 -16.22 3.64
CA GLY A 90 -13.14 -15.31 4.77
C GLY A 90 -13.53 -13.88 4.34
N GLU A 91 -13.31 -12.92 5.23
CA GLU A 91 -13.70 -11.52 5.04
C GLU A 91 -12.58 -10.56 5.46
N MET A 92 -12.48 -9.42 4.78
CA MET A 92 -11.55 -8.35 5.11
C MET A 92 -12.24 -6.99 5.06
N ARG A 93 -11.88 -6.10 5.98
CA ARG A 93 -12.33 -4.70 6.00
C ARG A 93 -11.10 -3.83 6.05
N ALA A 94 -11.07 -2.76 5.27
CA ALA A 94 -10.02 -1.77 5.45
C ALA A 94 -10.54 -0.34 5.52
N GLU A 95 -9.82 0.46 6.29
CA GLU A 95 -9.96 1.90 6.39
C GLU A 95 -8.68 2.53 5.81
N CYS A 96 -8.81 3.37 4.79
CA CYS A 96 -7.71 4.05 4.12
C CYS A 96 -7.84 5.56 4.36
N ALA A 97 -6.75 6.23 4.72
CA ALA A 97 -6.85 7.61 5.20
C ALA A 97 -6.97 8.68 4.07
N LEU A 98 -6.61 8.32 2.83
CA LEU A 98 -6.59 9.22 1.67
C LEU A 98 -7.39 8.60 0.51
N GLY A 99 -8.29 9.39 -0.08
CA GLY A 99 -9.15 9.02 -1.21
C GLY A 99 -10.65 8.96 -0.86
N PRO A 100 -11.56 9.07 -1.84
CA PRO A 100 -13.01 9.08 -1.61
C PRO A 100 -13.57 7.72 -1.15
N ARG A 101 -12.78 6.65 -1.20
CA ARG A 101 -13.14 5.29 -0.73
C ARG A 101 -12.41 4.94 0.57
N GLY A 102 -12.46 5.84 1.54
CA GLY A 102 -11.74 5.71 2.81
C GLY A 102 -12.13 4.49 3.67
N ARG A 103 -13.14 3.71 3.27
CA ARG A 103 -13.50 2.42 3.85
C ARG A 103 -13.99 1.47 2.76
N PHE A 104 -13.58 0.20 2.82
CA PHE A 104 -14.20 -0.86 2.05
C PHE A 104 -14.36 -2.12 2.91
N GLU A 105 -15.34 -2.93 2.53
CA GLU A 105 -15.57 -4.26 3.09
C GLU A 105 -15.60 -5.26 1.94
N GLN A 106 -14.74 -6.26 2.02
CA GLN A 106 -14.66 -7.36 1.08
C GLN A 106 -15.17 -8.63 1.76
N ARG A 107 -16.36 -9.08 1.34
CA ARG A 107 -16.96 -10.34 1.80
C ARG A 107 -16.90 -11.47 0.77
N ARG A 108 -16.44 -11.15 -0.44
CA ARG A 108 -16.34 -12.09 -1.55
C ARG A 108 -14.88 -12.23 -2.01
N PRO A 109 -14.50 -13.39 -2.57
CA PRO A 109 -13.19 -13.55 -3.20
C PRO A 109 -12.89 -12.42 -4.19
N GLY A 110 -11.67 -11.92 -4.14
CA GLY A 110 -11.23 -10.76 -4.92
C GLY A 110 -9.85 -10.30 -4.49
N ILE A 111 -9.34 -9.25 -5.13
CA ILE A 111 -8.01 -8.69 -4.88
C ILE A 111 -8.12 -7.27 -4.39
N VAL A 112 -7.49 -6.97 -3.27
CA VAL A 112 -7.32 -5.59 -2.79
C VAL A 112 -5.87 -5.16 -2.97
N ALA A 113 -5.66 -4.00 -3.56
CA ALA A 113 -4.34 -3.39 -3.67
C ALA A 113 -4.06 -2.46 -2.49
N MET A 114 -2.98 -2.72 -1.75
CA MET A 114 -2.56 -1.93 -0.59
C MET A 114 -1.17 -1.35 -0.82
N ASP A 115 -1.10 -0.03 -1.01
CA ASP A 115 0.16 0.73 -1.04
C ASP A 115 0.83 0.79 0.35
N SER A 116 2.07 0.30 0.48
CA SER A 116 2.84 0.32 1.74
C SER A 116 3.24 1.73 2.21
N ASN A 117 3.11 2.75 1.38
CA ASN A 117 3.43 4.14 1.71
C ASN A 117 2.19 4.96 2.09
N GLN A 118 1.04 4.32 2.23
CA GLN A 118 -0.20 4.97 2.59
C GLN A 118 -0.77 4.36 3.88
N ILE A 119 -1.43 5.22 4.67
CA ILE A 119 -2.04 4.75 5.92
C ILE A 119 -3.22 3.87 5.60
N SER A 120 -3.22 2.72 6.24
CA SER A 120 -4.36 1.83 6.24
C SER A 120 -4.52 1.14 7.57
N ARG A 121 -5.75 0.81 7.90
CA ARG A 121 -6.11 -0.24 8.86
C ARG A 121 -6.78 -1.36 8.08
N LEU A 122 -6.31 -2.58 8.24
CA LEU A 122 -6.91 -3.77 7.65
C LEU A 122 -7.32 -4.71 8.79
N ASP A 123 -8.62 -4.89 8.97
CA ASP A 123 -9.20 -5.88 9.86
C ASP A 123 -9.51 -7.14 9.03
N ARG A 124 -8.87 -8.25 9.38
CA ARG A 124 -9.08 -9.56 8.77
C ARG A 124 -9.89 -10.40 9.73
N ALA A 125 -11.00 -10.97 9.27
CA ALA A 125 -11.59 -12.13 9.95
C ALA A 125 -10.66 -13.34 9.78
N LYS A 126 -11.06 -14.51 10.29
CA LYS A 126 -10.38 -15.74 9.93
C LYS A 126 -10.45 -15.90 8.41
N CYS A 127 -9.30 -15.91 7.76
CA CYS A 127 -9.25 -15.88 6.31
C CYS A 127 -8.00 -16.55 5.75
N ARG A 128 -8.15 -17.06 4.53
CA ARG A 128 -7.07 -17.60 3.71
C ARG A 128 -6.76 -16.62 2.59
N VAL A 129 -5.52 -16.17 2.54
CA VAL A 129 -5.08 -15.15 1.58
C VAL A 129 -3.79 -15.58 0.89
N LEU A 130 -3.67 -15.20 -0.38
CA LEU A 130 -2.39 -15.09 -1.05
C LEU A 130 -2.00 -13.61 -1.09
N LEU A 131 -0.76 -13.32 -0.70
CA LEU A 131 -0.19 -11.98 -0.75
C LEU A 131 0.86 -11.93 -1.83
N MET A 132 0.80 -10.92 -2.68
CA MET A 132 1.86 -10.63 -3.64
C MET A 132 2.46 -9.25 -3.35
N PHE A 133 3.77 -9.22 -3.15
CA PHE A 133 4.55 -8.01 -2.88
C PHE A 133 5.22 -7.59 -4.18
N VAL A 134 4.79 -6.44 -4.70
CA VAL A 134 5.20 -5.93 -6.01
C VAL A 134 5.89 -4.59 -5.83
N PRO A 135 7.14 -4.42 -6.30
CA PRO A 135 7.83 -3.14 -6.21
C PRO A 135 7.03 -2.01 -6.86
N ARG A 136 7.04 -0.82 -6.27
CA ARG A 136 6.34 0.35 -6.84
C ARG A 136 6.74 0.62 -8.28
N TYR A 137 8.01 0.48 -8.64
CA TYR A 137 8.48 0.75 -10.01
C TYR A 137 7.80 -0.18 -11.03
N LEU A 138 7.56 -1.45 -10.67
CA LEU A 138 6.88 -2.41 -11.54
C LEU A 138 5.40 -2.08 -11.66
N VAL A 139 4.75 -1.70 -10.55
CA VAL A 139 3.37 -1.18 -10.58
C VAL A 139 3.26 0.03 -11.50
N GLN A 140 4.17 1.00 -11.35
CA GLN A 140 4.18 2.24 -12.12
C GLN A 140 4.54 2.05 -13.60
N SER A 141 5.21 0.94 -13.95
CA SER A 141 5.47 0.58 -15.35
C SER A 141 4.20 0.21 -16.12
N VAL A 142 3.17 -0.29 -15.43
CA VAL A 142 1.88 -0.68 -16.03
C VAL A 142 0.80 0.36 -15.74
N ILE A 143 0.79 0.89 -14.52
CA ILE A 143 -0.19 1.86 -14.01
C ILE A 143 0.57 3.08 -13.52
N PRO A 144 0.78 4.09 -14.38
CA PRO A 144 1.53 5.29 -14.04
C PRO A 144 1.05 6.00 -12.78
N ASP A 145 -0.24 5.88 -12.42
CA ASP A 145 -0.79 6.33 -11.12
C ASP A 145 -1.02 5.21 -10.11
N GLY A 146 0.03 4.44 -9.83
CA GLY A 146 -0.06 3.34 -8.86
C GLY A 146 -0.64 3.75 -7.50
N ASP A 147 -0.42 4.99 -7.05
CA ASP A 147 -0.90 5.48 -5.74
C ASP A 147 -2.43 5.43 -5.63
N ALA A 148 -3.15 5.60 -6.75
CA ALA A 148 -4.60 5.51 -6.85
C ALA A 148 -5.15 4.08 -6.72
N LEU A 149 -4.28 3.06 -6.74
CA LEU A 149 -4.67 1.67 -6.49
C LEU A 149 -4.94 1.39 -5.01
N HIS A 150 -4.40 2.20 -4.09
CA HIS A 150 -4.55 1.93 -2.66
C HIS A 150 -6.04 1.86 -2.26
N GLY A 151 -6.42 0.72 -1.68
CA GLY A 151 -7.80 0.42 -1.27
C GLY A 151 -8.75 0.07 -2.43
N ARG A 152 -8.25 -0.11 -3.66
CA ARG A 152 -9.09 -0.59 -4.77
C ARG A 152 -9.31 -2.09 -4.68
N LEU A 153 -10.57 -2.47 -4.82
CA LEU A 153 -11.03 -3.85 -4.92
C LEU A 153 -11.20 -4.23 -6.41
N LEU A 154 -10.66 -5.38 -6.77
CA LEU A 154 -10.94 -6.10 -8.00
C LEU A 154 -11.73 -7.37 -7.62
N GLU A 155 -13.02 -7.37 -7.93
CA GLU A 155 -13.87 -8.53 -7.75
C GLU A 155 -13.65 -9.53 -8.90
N PHE A 156 -13.88 -10.83 -8.63
CA PHE A 156 -13.74 -11.89 -9.64
C PHE A 156 -14.97 -12.08 -10.53
N ASP A 157 -15.81 -11.05 -10.65
CA ASP A 157 -16.99 -11.07 -11.50
C ASP A 157 -16.63 -11.00 -13.00
N ALA A 158 -15.45 -10.45 -13.31
CA ALA A 158 -14.89 -10.48 -14.67
C ALA A 158 -14.15 -11.82 -14.95
N PRO A 159 -14.39 -12.48 -16.09
CA PRO A 159 -13.77 -13.78 -16.41
C PRO A 159 -12.24 -13.78 -16.29
N GLU A 160 -11.58 -12.70 -16.70
CA GLU A 160 -10.13 -12.61 -16.65
C GLU A 160 -9.61 -12.45 -15.22
N ALA A 161 -10.36 -11.76 -14.35
CA ALA A 161 -10.01 -11.61 -12.94
C ALA A 161 -10.18 -12.95 -12.19
N ALA A 162 -11.19 -13.75 -12.57
CA ALA A 162 -11.44 -15.07 -12.00
C ALA A 162 -10.32 -16.10 -12.25
N LEU A 163 -9.47 -15.90 -13.26
CA LEU A 163 -8.33 -16.78 -13.55
C LEU A 163 -7.13 -16.52 -12.62
N ILE A 164 -7.05 -15.34 -12.00
CA ILE A 164 -5.88 -14.94 -11.21
C ILE A 164 -5.63 -15.89 -10.02
N PRO A 165 -6.62 -16.26 -9.19
CA PRO A 165 -6.40 -17.20 -8.09
C PRO A 165 -5.88 -18.56 -8.56
N ALA A 166 -6.41 -19.07 -9.68
CA ALA A 166 -5.98 -20.36 -10.24
C ALA A 166 -4.50 -20.29 -10.68
N GLN A 167 -4.11 -19.22 -11.38
CA GLN A 167 -2.73 -19.00 -11.81
C GLN A 167 -1.78 -18.89 -10.62
N LEU A 168 -2.16 -18.14 -9.58
CA LEU A 168 -1.33 -17.98 -8.37
C LEU A 168 -1.18 -19.28 -7.58
N LEU A 169 -2.24 -20.09 -7.50
CA LEU A 169 -2.18 -21.40 -6.86
C LEU A 169 -1.33 -22.39 -7.67
N ALA A 170 -1.39 -22.33 -9.00
CA ALA A 170 -0.53 -23.13 -9.87
C ALA A 170 0.94 -22.74 -9.71
N LEU A 171 1.24 -21.43 -9.74
CA LEU A 171 2.56 -20.89 -9.43
C LEU A 171 3.04 -21.42 -8.06
N TRP A 172 2.22 -21.27 -7.02
CA TRP A 172 2.56 -21.68 -5.66
C TRP A 172 3.01 -23.14 -5.55
N ARG A 173 2.35 -24.03 -6.29
CA ARG A 173 2.70 -25.47 -6.32
C ARG A 173 3.97 -25.75 -7.10
N ALA A 174 4.29 -24.95 -8.11
CA ALA A 174 5.43 -25.15 -9.00
C ALA A 174 6.73 -24.49 -8.48
N LEU A 175 6.64 -23.49 -7.61
CA LEU A 175 7.81 -22.79 -7.03
C LEU A 175 8.88 -23.72 -6.44
N PRO A 176 8.55 -24.81 -5.70
CA PRO A 176 9.56 -25.72 -5.15
C PRO A 176 10.45 -26.42 -6.20
N SER A 177 9.99 -26.52 -7.46
CA SER A 177 10.73 -27.18 -8.54
C SER A 177 11.39 -26.21 -9.52
N MET A 178 11.28 -24.90 -9.28
CA MET A 178 11.85 -23.87 -10.15
C MET A 178 13.23 -23.43 -9.67
N ASP A 179 14.11 -23.11 -10.62
CA ASP A 179 15.30 -22.31 -10.29
C ASP A 179 14.93 -20.85 -10.00
N THR A 180 15.91 -20.04 -9.59
CA THR A 180 15.69 -18.63 -9.26
C THR A 180 15.16 -17.82 -10.45
N GLU A 181 15.67 -18.04 -11.66
CA GLU A 181 15.28 -17.24 -12.84
C GLU A 181 13.86 -17.58 -13.27
N GLN A 182 13.54 -18.86 -13.33
CA GLN A 182 12.20 -19.37 -13.58
C GLN A 182 11.19 -18.86 -12.55
N ALA A 183 11.53 -18.94 -11.26
CA ALA A 183 10.68 -18.46 -10.18
C ALA A 183 10.48 -16.93 -10.27
N TYR A 184 11.53 -16.17 -10.55
CA TYR A 184 11.43 -14.71 -10.72
C TYR A 184 10.49 -14.35 -11.88
N SER A 185 10.69 -14.95 -13.05
CA SER A 185 9.84 -14.71 -14.22
C SER A 185 8.38 -15.06 -13.91
N ALA A 186 8.13 -16.23 -13.34
CA ALA A 186 6.77 -16.70 -13.09
C ALA A 186 6.03 -15.85 -12.04
N ILE A 187 6.71 -15.39 -10.98
CA ILE A 187 6.14 -14.45 -10.00
C ILE A 187 5.86 -13.10 -10.66
N ARG A 188 6.80 -12.61 -11.48
CA ARG A 188 6.66 -11.34 -12.21
C ARG A 188 5.48 -11.38 -13.18
N ASP A 189 5.29 -12.45 -13.91
CA ASP A 189 4.19 -12.62 -14.87
C ASP A 189 2.83 -12.61 -14.15
N CYS A 190 2.73 -13.24 -12.99
CA CYS A 190 1.53 -13.18 -12.17
C CYS A 190 1.27 -11.77 -11.61
N ALA A 191 2.32 -11.02 -11.25
CA ALA A 191 2.19 -9.62 -10.85
C ALA A 191 1.67 -8.76 -12.02
N LEU A 192 2.20 -8.95 -13.22
CA LEU A 192 1.75 -8.26 -14.43
C LEU A 192 0.31 -8.60 -14.78
N LEU A 193 -0.13 -9.85 -14.57
CA LEU A 193 -1.52 -10.25 -14.77
C LEU A 193 -2.47 -9.49 -13.82
N ILE A 194 -2.13 -9.39 -12.53
CA ILE A 194 -2.90 -8.61 -11.55
C ILE A 194 -2.95 -7.14 -11.98
N LEU A 195 -1.81 -6.54 -12.32
CA LEU A 195 -1.71 -5.14 -12.73
C LEU A 195 -2.53 -4.87 -14.00
N ALA A 196 -2.49 -5.76 -14.99
CA ALA A 196 -3.29 -5.62 -16.20
C ALA A 196 -4.79 -5.65 -15.88
N ALA A 197 -5.24 -6.51 -14.96
CA ALA A 197 -6.64 -6.56 -14.54
C ALA A 197 -7.07 -5.27 -13.82
N PHE A 198 -6.26 -4.76 -12.88
CA PHE A 198 -6.50 -3.45 -12.26
C PHE A 198 -6.51 -2.32 -13.29
N GLY A 199 -5.61 -2.36 -14.27
CA GLY A 199 -5.57 -1.39 -15.37
C GLY A 199 -6.89 -1.32 -16.13
N ARG A 200 -7.48 -2.45 -16.51
CA ARG A 200 -8.75 -2.51 -17.27
C ARG A 200 -9.93 -1.95 -16.48
N THR A 201 -10.11 -2.41 -15.23
CA THR A 201 -11.22 -1.98 -14.35
C THR A 201 -11.10 -0.52 -13.91
N SER A 202 -9.92 0.08 -14.04
CA SER A 202 -9.66 1.48 -13.75
C SER A 202 -9.80 2.40 -14.96
N GLY A 203 -10.08 1.85 -16.15
CA GLY A 203 -10.08 2.61 -17.41
C GLY A 203 -8.67 3.00 -17.87
N PHE A 204 -7.64 2.25 -17.47
CA PHE A 204 -6.22 2.45 -17.80
C PHE A 204 -5.65 1.47 -18.86
N CYS A 205 -6.39 0.44 -19.31
CA CYS A 205 -6.05 -0.26 -20.57
C CYS A 205 -7.27 -0.82 -21.33
N GLY A 206 -7.22 -0.77 -22.66
CA GLY A 206 -8.20 -1.40 -23.56
C GLY A 206 -8.47 -0.73 -24.90
N ASP A 207 -8.00 0.51 -25.12
CA ASP A 207 -8.28 1.29 -26.34
C ASP A 207 -7.08 2.20 -26.63
N VAL A 208 -6.82 2.57 -27.90
CA VAL A 208 -5.78 3.57 -28.24
C VAL A 208 -5.99 4.87 -27.44
N ARG A 209 -7.27 5.21 -27.20
CA ARG A 209 -7.71 6.33 -26.35
C ARG A 209 -7.31 6.16 -24.88
N VAL A 210 -7.21 4.94 -24.38
CA VAL A 210 -6.85 4.64 -23.00
C VAL A 210 -5.33 4.74 -22.79
N VAL A 211 -4.51 4.25 -23.73
CA VAL A 211 -3.05 4.44 -23.69
C VAL A 211 -2.71 5.92 -23.73
N GLN A 212 -3.38 6.69 -24.61
CA GLN A 212 -3.27 8.16 -24.64
C GLN A 212 -3.72 8.78 -23.33
N ARG A 213 -4.85 8.36 -22.76
CA ARG A 213 -5.35 8.85 -21.47
C ARG A 213 -4.40 8.55 -20.31
N THR A 214 -3.77 7.39 -20.29
CA THR A 214 -2.77 6.97 -19.30
C THR A 214 -1.47 7.78 -19.43
N ALA A 215 -1.01 8.03 -20.66
CA ALA A 215 0.15 8.88 -20.92
C ALA A 215 -0.13 10.35 -20.54
N LEU A 216 -1.29 10.89 -20.92
CA LEU A 216 -1.75 12.23 -20.53
C LEU A 216 -1.88 12.36 -19.02
N PHE A 217 -2.47 11.37 -18.36
CA PHE A 217 -2.55 11.34 -16.90
C PHE A 217 -1.15 11.34 -16.26
N GLY A 218 -0.23 10.52 -16.77
CA GLY A 218 1.16 10.49 -16.33
C GLY A 218 1.87 11.84 -16.50
N HIS A 219 1.61 12.54 -17.62
CA HIS A 219 2.13 13.88 -17.89
C HIS A 219 1.60 14.91 -16.87
N VAL A 220 0.27 14.99 -16.70
CA VAL A 220 -0.36 15.91 -15.74
C VAL A 220 0.12 15.62 -14.31
N ARG A 221 0.22 14.33 -13.94
CA ARG A 221 0.77 13.93 -12.64
C ARG A 221 2.21 14.43 -12.47
N ARG A 222 3.07 14.21 -13.46
CA ARG A 222 4.46 14.67 -13.41
C ARG A 222 4.55 16.18 -13.29
N TYR A 223 3.70 16.91 -14.00
CA TYR A 223 3.59 18.36 -13.87
C TYR A 223 3.23 18.75 -12.43
N ILE A 224 2.18 18.15 -11.86
CA ILE A 224 1.78 18.38 -10.46
C ILE A 224 2.95 18.12 -9.52
N GLU A 225 3.61 16.95 -9.59
CA GLU A 225 4.72 16.59 -8.71
C GLU A 225 5.87 17.59 -8.73
N THR A 226 6.26 18.01 -9.93
CA THR A 226 7.37 18.94 -10.14
C THR A 226 7.04 20.34 -9.56
N HIS A 227 5.75 20.67 -9.45
CA HIS A 227 5.28 21.98 -8.99
C HIS A 227 4.61 21.93 -7.60
N LEU A 228 4.67 20.83 -6.86
CA LEU A 228 3.97 20.70 -5.56
C LEU A 228 4.39 21.76 -4.53
N HIS A 229 5.65 22.21 -4.61
CA HIS A 229 6.23 23.25 -3.75
C HIS A 229 5.80 24.67 -4.12
N ALA A 230 5.26 24.87 -5.33
CA ALA A 230 4.81 26.17 -5.80
C ALA A 230 3.50 26.55 -5.09
N PRO A 231 3.45 27.64 -4.30
CA PRO A 231 2.22 28.09 -3.65
C PRO A 231 1.08 28.35 -4.63
N GLN A 232 1.44 28.80 -5.82
CA GLN A 232 0.53 29.12 -6.92
C GLN A 232 -0.02 27.90 -7.66
N LEU A 233 0.43 26.66 -7.42
CA LEU A 233 -0.13 25.50 -8.11
C LEU A 233 -1.64 25.38 -7.81
N THR A 234 -2.45 25.83 -8.76
CA THR A 234 -3.91 25.80 -8.77
C THR A 234 -4.42 24.79 -9.81
N PRO A 235 -5.67 24.30 -9.68
CA PRO A 235 -6.31 23.53 -10.74
C PRO A 235 -6.28 24.24 -12.11
N GLU A 236 -6.36 25.57 -12.13
CA GLU A 236 -6.28 26.41 -13.34
C GLU A 236 -4.90 26.31 -13.99
N MET A 237 -3.80 26.40 -13.22
CA MET A 237 -2.46 26.23 -13.78
C MET A 237 -2.22 24.83 -14.32
N VAL A 238 -2.77 23.81 -13.65
CA VAL A 238 -2.71 22.43 -14.16
C VAL A 238 -3.50 22.29 -15.45
N LEU A 239 -4.65 22.96 -15.55
CA LEU A 239 -5.46 22.98 -16.77
C LEU A 239 -4.69 23.59 -17.94
N GLU A 240 -4.13 24.77 -17.75
CA GLU A 240 -3.34 25.48 -18.77
C GLU A 240 -2.12 24.66 -19.23
N ALA A 241 -1.43 24.00 -18.30
CA ALA A 241 -0.26 23.18 -18.62
C ALA A 241 -0.58 21.79 -19.19
N SER A 242 -1.82 21.30 -19.02
CA SER A 242 -2.18 19.94 -19.42
C SER A 242 -2.47 19.77 -20.91
N GLU A 243 -2.70 20.88 -21.64
CA GLU A 243 -3.25 20.87 -23.01
C GLU A 243 -4.60 20.14 -23.14
N MET A 244 -5.31 19.92 -22.02
CA MET A 244 -6.58 19.19 -21.97
C MET A 244 -7.78 20.12 -21.80
N SER A 245 -8.95 19.70 -22.30
CA SER A 245 -10.19 20.38 -21.94
C SER A 245 -10.53 20.16 -20.46
N ARG A 246 -11.12 21.19 -19.81
CA ARG A 246 -11.50 21.16 -18.39
C ARG A 246 -12.33 19.92 -18.01
N PRO A 247 -13.37 19.51 -18.76
CA PRO A 247 -14.13 18.31 -18.43
C PRO A 247 -13.28 17.03 -18.46
N THR A 248 -12.33 16.94 -19.40
CA THR A 248 -11.47 15.76 -19.52
C THR A 248 -10.51 15.68 -18.33
N LEU A 249 -9.89 16.81 -17.96
CA LEU A 249 -9.00 16.88 -16.81
C LEU A 249 -9.73 16.54 -15.50
N TYR A 250 -10.91 17.11 -15.27
CA TYR A 250 -11.65 16.86 -14.03
C TYR A 250 -12.11 15.40 -13.93
N ARG A 251 -12.55 14.80 -15.05
CA ARG A 251 -12.90 13.38 -15.13
C ARG A 251 -11.72 12.46 -14.83
N LEU A 252 -10.48 12.89 -15.07
CA LEU A 252 -9.30 12.11 -14.69
C LEU A 252 -9.17 11.99 -13.16
N PHE A 253 -9.54 13.04 -12.41
CA PHE A 253 -9.36 13.08 -10.96
C PHE A 253 -10.66 12.86 -10.18
N GLU A 254 -11.78 12.55 -10.83
CA GLU A 254 -13.06 12.24 -10.17
C GLU A 254 -12.91 11.15 -9.10
N HIS A 255 -12.19 10.09 -9.42
CA HIS A 255 -11.92 8.97 -8.51
C HIS A 255 -11.04 9.35 -7.30
N GLU A 256 -10.37 10.50 -7.35
CA GLU A 256 -9.57 11.08 -6.27
C GLU A 256 -10.36 12.14 -5.47
N GLY A 257 -11.64 12.35 -5.78
CA GLY A 257 -12.45 13.43 -5.21
C GLY A 257 -12.20 14.80 -5.86
N GLY A 258 -11.60 14.80 -7.05
CA GLY A 258 -11.31 15.99 -7.86
C GLY A 258 -9.85 16.44 -7.81
N LEU A 259 -9.43 17.23 -8.81
CA LEU A 259 -8.05 17.68 -8.99
C LEU A 259 -7.50 18.46 -7.77
N ALA A 260 -8.32 19.33 -7.17
CA ALA A 260 -7.91 20.08 -5.97
C ALA A 260 -7.71 19.16 -4.75
N ALA A 261 -8.53 18.11 -4.60
CA ALA A 261 -8.36 17.12 -3.54
C ALA A 261 -7.09 16.30 -3.76
N TYR A 262 -6.82 15.91 -5.01
CA TYR A 262 -5.58 15.23 -5.41
C TYR A 262 -4.33 16.04 -5.05
N ILE A 263 -4.24 17.30 -5.51
CA ILE A 263 -3.09 18.19 -5.23
C ILE A 263 -2.90 18.35 -3.71
N ARG A 264 -3.99 18.58 -2.97
CA ARG A 264 -3.95 18.69 -1.51
C ARG A 264 -3.45 17.41 -0.85
N GLY A 265 -3.93 16.25 -1.29
CA GLY A 265 -3.46 14.94 -0.82
C GLY A 265 -1.98 14.73 -1.07
N ARG A 266 -1.47 15.08 -2.27
CA ARG A 266 -0.03 15.02 -2.59
C ARG A 266 0.80 15.94 -1.70
N ARG A 267 0.37 17.20 -1.52
CA ARG A 267 1.03 18.15 -0.60
C ARG A 267 1.06 17.63 0.83
N LEU A 268 -0.03 17.03 1.31
CA LEU A 268 -0.10 16.43 2.64
C LEU A 268 0.85 15.23 2.80
N ARG A 269 0.96 14.34 1.80
CA ARG A 269 1.94 13.24 1.80
C ARG A 269 3.39 13.75 1.80
N MET A 270 3.70 14.78 1.01
CA MET A 270 5.03 15.41 1.00
C MET A 270 5.34 16.07 2.35
N ALA A 271 4.35 16.74 2.97
CA ALA A 271 4.49 17.33 4.29
C ALA A 271 4.81 16.27 5.35
N ALA A 272 4.07 15.15 5.34
CA ALA A 272 4.32 14.00 6.20
C ALA A 272 5.77 13.48 6.04
N ALA A 273 6.24 13.26 4.81
CA ALA A 273 7.61 12.83 4.56
C ALA A 273 8.66 13.86 5.04
N THR A 274 8.39 15.16 4.85
CA THR A 274 9.28 16.25 5.29
C THR A 274 9.34 16.32 6.81
N LEU A 275 8.20 16.23 7.50
CA LEU A 275 8.11 16.28 8.96
C LEU A 275 8.86 15.13 9.63
N SER A 276 8.87 13.95 9.01
CA SER A 276 9.63 12.81 9.51
C SER A 276 11.11 12.85 9.15
N SER A 277 11.50 13.34 7.98
CA SER A 277 12.91 13.40 7.59
C SER A 277 13.66 14.60 8.20
N GLN A 278 12.94 15.67 8.53
CA GLN A 278 13.51 16.95 9.01
C GLN A 278 12.86 17.37 10.34
N PRO A 279 13.18 16.69 11.47
CA PRO A 279 12.50 16.93 12.75
C PRO A 279 12.68 18.35 13.31
N GLY A 280 13.76 19.05 12.91
CA GLY A 280 14.03 20.43 13.31
C GLY A 280 13.23 21.49 12.53
N ARG A 281 12.65 21.15 11.38
CA ARG A 281 11.98 22.14 10.52
C ARG A 281 10.64 22.60 11.14
N PRO A 282 10.33 23.90 11.24
CA PRO A 282 9.06 24.38 11.78
C PRO A 282 7.85 23.87 10.97
N VAL A 283 6.78 23.46 11.66
CA VAL A 283 5.53 22.98 11.03
C VAL A 283 4.94 24.02 10.08
N SER A 284 4.96 25.29 10.48
CA SER A 284 4.49 26.41 9.67
C SER A 284 5.29 26.57 8.38
N GLU A 285 6.61 26.43 8.46
CA GLU A 285 7.48 26.51 7.28
C GLU A 285 7.21 25.36 6.30
N VAL A 286 7.03 24.14 6.80
CA VAL A 286 6.62 22.99 5.97
C VAL A 286 5.29 23.29 5.26
N ALA A 287 4.30 23.81 6.00
CA ALA A 287 3.00 24.17 5.44
C ALA A 287 3.11 25.20 4.29
N TYR A 288 3.82 26.30 4.52
CA TYR A 288 3.99 27.36 3.52
C TYR A 288 4.81 26.89 2.32
N SER A 289 5.86 26.10 2.54
CA SER A 289 6.70 25.52 1.47
C SER A 289 5.97 24.53 0.55
N LEU A 290 4.76 24.11 0.95
CA LEU A 290 3.87 23.22 0.19
C LEU A 290 2.59 23.93 -0.23
N GLY A 291 2.57 25.26 -0.21
CA GLY A 291 1.49 26.07 -0.77
C GLY A 291 0.20 26.12 0.05
N PHE A 292 0.25 25.83 1.36
CA PHE A 292 -0.87 26.15 2.24
C PHE A 292 -0.84 27.63 2.61
N GLN A 293 -1.99 28.31 2.48
CA GLN A 293 -2.11 29.75 2.75
C GLN A 293 -2.03 30.10 4.25
N SER A 294 -2.28 29.13 5.13
CA SER A 294 -2.15 29.31 6.57
C SER A 294 -1.81 27.99 7.28
N ALA A 295 -1.09 28.11 8.39
CA ALA A 295 -0.79 26.97 9.26
C ALA A 295 -2.06 26.33 9.85
N ALA A 296 -3.13 27.11 10.08
CA ALA A 296 -4.40 26.59 10.55
C ALA A 296 -5.09 25.69 9.51
N ALA A 297 -5.17 26.15 8.25
CA ALA A 297 -5.73 25.36 7.15
C ALA A 297 -4.93 24.07 6.93
N PHE A 298 -3.60 24.14 7.03
CA PHE A 298 -2.74 22.98 7.00
C PHE A 298 -3.02 22.01 8.14
N ASN A 299 -3.03 22.47 9.39
CA ASN A 299 -3.28 21.61 10.56
C ASN A 299 -4.62 20.88 10.48
N HIS A 300 -5.69 21.56 10.06
CA HIS A 300 -7.00 20.93 9.86
C HIS A 300 -6.98 19.88 8.75
N ALA A 301 -6.42 20.22 7.59
CA ALA A 301 -6.33 19.28 6.46
C ALA A 301 -5.46 18.06 6.82
N PHE A 302 -4.34 18.29 7.52
CA PHE A 302 -3.43 17.25 7.96
C PHE A 302 -4.10 16.33 8.99
N ARG A 303 -4.72 16.88 10.04
CA ARG A 303 -5.43 16.06 11.04
C ARG A 303 -6.58 15.27 10.43
N ARG A 304 -7.31 15.83 9.46
CA ARG A 304 -8.35 15.10 8.73
C ARG A 304 -7.77 13.93 7.91
N ALA A 305 -6.62 14.12 7.27
CA ALA A 305 -5.99 13.11 6.43
C ALA A 305 -5.23 12.04 7.21
N PHE A 306 -4.72 12.37 8.40
CA PHE A 306 -3.75 11.54 9.12
C PHE A 306 -4.21 11.16 10.53
N ALA A 307 -5.38 11.63 10.98
CA ALA A 307 -5.91 11.53 12.35
C ALA A 307 -5.03 12.17 13.45
N LEU A 308 -3.83 12.66 13.12
CA LEU A 308 -2.88 13.32 14.02
C LEU A 308 -2.62 14.75 13.57
N SER A 309 -2.33 15.67 14.50
CA SER A 309 -1.73 16.96 14.13
C SER A 309 -0.30 16.76 13.61
N PRO A 310 0.25 17.73 12.85
CA PRO A 310 1.63 17.67 12.38
C PRO A 310 2.68 17.50 13.49
N ARG A 311 2.43 18.04 14.69
CA ARG A 311 3.33 17.89 15.85
C ARG A 311 3.25 16.49 16.45
N GLU A 312 2.04 15.97 16.66
CA GLU A 312 1.80 14.60 17.13
C GLU A 312 2.39 13.58 16.14
N PHE A 313 2.20 13.82 14.85
CA PHE A 313 2.80 13.04 13.76
C PHE A 313 4.32 12.97 13.89
N ARG A 314 4.98 14.12 14.08
CA ARG A 314 6.44 14.18 14.22
C ARG A 314 6.93 13.41 15.44
N ALA A 315 6.27 13.61 16.58
CA ALA A 315 6.63 12.91 17.81
C ALA A 315 6.49 11.39 17.66
N ALA A 316 5.43 10.92 17.02
CA ALA A 316 5.21 9.50 16.75
C ALA A 316 6.29 8.93 15.79
N ALA A 317 6.65 9.67 14.75
CA ALA A 317 7.70 9.26 13.81
C ALA A 317 9.07 9.13 14.49
N GLU A 318 9.44 10.06 15.38
CA GLU A 318 10.68 9.99 16.16
C GLU A 318 10.68 8.80 17.13
N ALA A 319 9.57 8.55 17.83
CA ALA A 319 9.45 7.39 18.71
C ALA A 319 9.62 6.06 17.97
N GLU A 320 9.04 5.93 16.76
CA GLU A 320 9.18 4.72 15.94
C GLU A 320 10.61 4.55 15.38
N LYS A 321 11.31 5.64 15.03
CA LYS A 321 12.74 5.55 14.65
C LYS A 321 13.57 4.93 15.77
N VAL A 322 13.35 5.37 17.01
CA VAL A 322 14.04 4.85 18.19
C VAL A 322 13.68 3.39 18.44
N ALA A 323 12.39 3.04 18.36
CA ALA A 323 11.92 1.66 18.51
C ALA A 323 12.51 0.74 17.43
N ARG A 324 12.64 1.21 16.19
CA ARG A 324 13.17 0.42 15.08
C ARG A 324 14.69 0.27 15.08
N ALA A 325 15.44 1.19 15.68
CA ALA A 325 16.88 1.01 15.88
C ALA A 325 17.20 -0.30 16.63
N HIS A 326 16.23 -0.83 17.39
CA HIS A 326 16.32 -2.06 18.17
C HIS A 326 15.65 -3.28 17.50
N ARG A 327 15.11 -3.15 16.28
CA ARG A 327 14.46 -4.24 15.50
C ARG A 327 15.33 -4.62 14.29
N PRO A 328 15.28 -5.88 13.81
CA PRO A 328 15.99 -6.29 12.61
C PRO A 328 15.64 -5.37 11.43
N ARG A 329 16.67 -4.81 10.80
CA ARG A 329 16.61 -3.63 9.90
C ARG A 329 15.96 -3.88 8.55
N HIS A 330 15.32 -5.01 8.34
CA HIS A 330 15.17 -5.53 6.99
C HIS A 330 13.92 -6.38 6.83
N TRP A 331 12.99 -5.96 5.96
CA TRP A 331 11.80 -6.77 5.69
C TRP A 331 12.14 -8.10 5.01
N MET A 332 13.28 -8.22 4.29
CA MET A 332 13.71 -9.54 3.81
C MET A 332 14.09 -10.47 4.99
N ALA A 333 14.20 -9.96 6.22
CA ALA A 333 14.37 -10.78 7.42
C ALA A 333 13.06 -11.44 7.88
N VAL A 334 11.90 -10.87 7.54
CA VAL A 334 10.57 -11.53 7.71
C VAL A 334 10.43 -12.73 6.79
N PHE A 335 11.26 -12.80 5.75
CA PHE A 335 11.34 -13.92 4.82
C PHE A 335 12.74 -14.54 4.83
N SER A 336 13.49 -14.40 5.92
CA SER A 336 14.70 -15.18 6.16
C SER A 336 14.46 -16.20 7.25
N ASN A 337 15.01 -17.41 7.09
CA ASN A 337 15.13 -18.34 8.19
C ASN A 337 16.05 -17.70 9.25
N GLY A 338 15.44 -17.26 10.35
CA GLY A 338 16.13 -16.87 11.57
C GLY A 338 15.91 -17.93 12.62
#